data_AF-A0A7Y3KC40-F1
#
_entry.id   AF-A0A7Y3KC40-F1
#
_cell.length_a   1.000
_cell.length_b   1.000
_cell.length_c   1.000
_cell.angle_alpha   90.00
_cell.angle_beta   90.00
_cell.angle_gamma   90.00
#
_symmetry.space_group_name_H-M   'P 1'
#
loop_
_entity.id
_entity.type
_entity.pdbx_description
1 polymer ?
#
loop_
_entity_poly.entity_id
_entity_poly.type
_entity_poly.pdbx_seq_one_letter_code
_entity_poly.pdbx_strand_id
1 'polypeptide(L)'
;MANLGAMELAGFTDHDLQIIEKNQDFFALYAKEFVEVFYGKLQQIPELMQIIHDHSTIERLKKLQQSFFESLSSSTSFQQLVDDIYRIGEVHYRIKLPSKWVVSFMSIYMNFITEKGLDRGAEFVEAVNRRLMYRLSLMVESYDIARKRWEKTISEQILETIKEMNTLSGQLATTMIEMAEKIQGVTEGTKSIQEQSQHSMSLVGAVQNLSSQSNLLGLNAAIEAARAGESGRGFSIVATEVRKMAEQSKTHAVDIERQLTNVTNQVSQLYQQIEIIFSLSEEHSASMQEFSASFERLRDKAQELMREQ
;
A
#
# COMPACT_ATOMS: atom_id res chain seq x y z
N MET A 1 7.89 -20.66 -34.95
CA MET A 1 7.19 -20.38 -36.22
C MET A 1 7.00 -18.87 -36.47
N ALA A 2 6.72 -18.03 -35.46
CA ALA A 2 6.54 -16.58 -35.65
C ALA A 2 7.76 -15.84 -36.27
N ASN A 3 8.98 -16.24 -35.90
CA ASN A 3 10.20 -15.51 -36.28
C ASN A 3 10.64 -15.73 -37.75
N LEU A 4 10.04 -16.68 -38.46
CA LEU A 4 10.30 -16.94 -39.89
C LEU A 4 9.58 -15.90 -40.78
N GLY A 5 8.38 -15.46 -40.40
CA GLY A 5 7.62 -14.48 -41.18
C GLY A 5 8.27 -13.09 -41.21
N ALA A 6 8.92 -12.67 -40.12
CA ALA A 6 9.70 -11.42 -40.08
C ALA A 6 10.96 -11.50 -40.95
N MET A 7 11.60 -12.68 -41.01
CA MET A 7 12.76 -12.94 -41.86
C MET A 7 12.37 -12.92 -43.34
N GLU A 8 11.24 -13.55 -43.69
CA GLU A 8 10.67 -13.53 -45.05
C GLU A 8 10.27 -12.12 -45.49
N LEU A 9 9.61 -11.33 -44.63
CA LEU A 9 9.24 -9.95 -44.94
C LEU A 9 10.44 -9.01 -45.08
N ALA A 10 11.50 -9.24 -44.30
CA ALA A 10 12.77 -8.52 -44.46
C ALA A 10 13.55 -8.96 -45.71
N GLY A 11 13.14 -10.06 -46.36
CA GLY A 11 13.81 -10.67 -47.50
C GLY A 11 15.22 -11.19 -47.18
N PHE A 12 15.56 -11.37 -45.89
CA PHE A 12 16.90 -11.81 -45.48
C PHE A 12 17.03 -13.31 -45.68
N THR A 13 18.00 -13.72 -46.48
CA THR A 13 18.21 -15.11 -46.89
C THR A 13 19.61 -15.62 -46.52
N ASP A 14 19.83 -16.93 -46.64
CA ASP A 14 21.16 -17.52 -46.48
C ASP A 14 22.17 -16.97 -47.52
N HIS A 15 21.69 -16.53 -48.68
CA HIS A 15 22.55 -15.88 -49.68
C HIS A 15 23.08 -14.53 -49.19
N ASP A 16 22.24 -13.74 -48.52
CA ASP A 16 22.66 -12.48 -47.89
C ASP A 16 23.71 -12.74 -46.81
N LEU A 17 23.52 -13.78 -45.99
CA LEU A 17 24.49 -14.16 -44.97
C LEU A 17 25.85 -14.49 -45.58
N GLN A 18 25.88 -15.25 -46.69
CA GLN A 18 27.12 -15.56 -47.40
C GLN A 18 27.83 -14.32 -47.96
N ILE A 19 27.08 -13.34 -48.47
CA ILE A 19 27.63 -12.06 -48.94
C ILE A 19 28.27 -11.30 -47.77
N ILE A 20 27.59 -11.24 -46.63
CA ILE A 20 28.07 -10.53 -45.44
C ILE A 20 29.31 -11.23 -44.87
N GLU A 21 29.33 -12.56 -44.79
CA GLU A 21 30.47 -13.35 -44.29
C GLU A 21 31.72 -13.15 -45.14
N LYS A 22 31.58 -13.09 -46.47
CA LYS A 22 32.69 -12.81 -47.39
C LYS A 22 33.31 -11.42 -47.19
N ASN A 23 32.55 -10.48 -46.61
CA ASN A 23 32.95 -9.11 -46.33
C ASN A 23 33.07 -8.84 -44.83
N GLN A 24 33.31 -9.86 -43.99
CA GLN A 24 33.37 -9.70 -42.54
C GLN A 24 34.46 -8.73 -42.06
N ASP A 25 35.54 -8.55 -42.85
CA ASP A 25 36.62 -7.61 -42.59
C ASP A 25 36.12 -6.16 -42.51
N PHE A 26 35.07 -5.84 -43.26
CA PHE A 26 34.41 -4.53 -43.25
C PHE A 26 34.00 -4.13 -41.82
N PHE A 27 33.38 -5.05 -41.07
CA PHE A 27 32.88 -4.72 -39.73
C PHE A 27 34.01 -4.46 -38.76
N ALA A 28 35.05 -5.28 -38.77
CA ALA A 28 36.24 -5.08 -37.94
C ALA A 28 36.99 -3.77 -38.29
N LEU A 29 37.07 -3.44 -39.58
CA LEU A 29 37.71 -2.22 -40.06
C LEU A 29 36.99 -0.96 -39.56
N TYR A 30 35.67 -0.94 -39.63
CA TYR A 30 34.87 0.26 -39.36
C TYR A 30 34.22 0.33 -37.98
N ALA A 31 34.29 -0.71 -37.14
CA ALA A 31 33.55 -0.74 -35.87
C ALA A 31 33.90 0.42 -34.93
N LYS A 32 35.17 0.81 -34.85
CA LYS A 32 35.60 1.95 -34.02
C LYS A 32 35.05 3.28 -34.54
N GLU A 33 35.12 3.50 -35.85
CA GLU A 33 34.56 4.70 -36.47
C GLU A 33 33.04 4.76 -36.28
N PHE A 34 32.36 3.62 -36.48
CA PHE A 34 30.92 3.50 -36.32
C PHE A 34 30.45 3.95 -34.92
N VAL A 35 31.09 3.47 -33.85
CA VAL A 35 30.67 3.83 -32.49
C VAL A 35 30.95 5.29 -32.15
N GLU A 36 31.99 5.91 -32.73
CA GLU A 36 32.21 7.35 -32.59
C GLU A 36 31.09 8.14 -33.26
N VAL A 37 30.69 7.76 -34.48
CA VAL A 37 29.55 8.40 -35.19
C VAL A 37 28.25 8.19 -34.43
N PHE A 38 28.00 6.97 -33.94
CA PHE A 38 26.79 6.61 -33.21
C PHE A 38 26.63 7.45 -31.94
N TYR A 39 27.62 7.41 -31.04
CA TYR A 39 27.55 8.17 -29.79
C TYR A 39 27.72 9.68 -30.00
N GLY A 40 28.38 10.13 -31.07
CA GLY A 40 28.41 11.53 -31.48
C GLY A 40 27.02 12.11 -31.76
N LYS A 41 26.10 11.29 -32.32
CA LYS A 41 24.70 11.67 -32.52
C LYS A 41 23.89 11.58 -31.24
N LEU A 42 24.04 10.51 -30.44
CA LEU A 42 23.29 10.32 -29.20
C LEU A 42 23.57 11.41 -28.15
N GLN A 43 24.81 11.90 -28.07
CA GLN A 43 25.19 12.99 -27.15
C GLN A 43 24.46 14.31 -27.39
N GLN A 44 23.86 14.50 -28.57
CA GLN A 44 23.08 15.69 -28.90
C GLN A 44 21.63 15.59 -28.37
N ILE A 45 21.25 14.46 -27.77
CA ILE A 45 19.89 14.18 -27.32
C ILE A 45 19.90 14.04 -25.79
N PRO A 46 19.46 15.08 -25.04
CA PRO A 46 19.54 15.08 -23.57
C PRO A 46 18.82 13.91 -22.90
N GLU A 47 17.66 13.50 -23.44
CA GLU A 47 16.88 12.35 -22.93
C GLU A 47 17.70 11.05 -22.94
N LEU A 48 18.44 10.79 -24.03
CA LEU A 48 19.27 9.60 -24.16
C LEU A 48 20.51 9.67 -23.27
N MET A 49 21.09 10.86 -23.11
CA MET A 49 22.21 11.06 -22.21
C MET A 49 21.83 10.82 -20.75
N GLN A 50 20.62 11.21 -20.35
CA GLN A 50 20.11 10.90 -19.02
C GLN A 50 20.01 9.38 -18.79
N ILE A 51 19.39 8.65 -19.72
CA ILE A 51 19.27 7.18 -19.64
C ILE A 51 20.65 6.52 -19.56
N ILE A 52 21.63 7.01 -20.34
CA ILE A 52 23.00 6.49 -20.31
C ILE A 52 23.63 6.74 -18.93
N HIS A 53 23.55 7.96 -18.39
CA HIS A 53 24.13 8.29 -17.10
C HIS A 53 23.52 7.49 -15.94
N ASP A 54 22.21 7.22 -16.00
CA ASP A 54 21.50 6.49 -14.96
C ASP A 54 21.86 4.99 -14.92
N HIS A 55 22.35 4.44 -16.04
CA HIS A 55 22.49 2.98 -16.20
C HIS A 55 23.86 2.49 -16.68
N SER A 56 24.75 3.36 -17.18
CA SER A 56 26.06 2.98 -17.74
C SER A 56 26.99 4.19 -17.95
N THR A 57 28.03 4.01 -18.78
CA THR A 57 28.87 5.09 -19.32
C THR A 57 29.01 4.96 -20.83
N ILE A 58 29.31 6.06 -21.53
CA ILE A 58 29.54 6.05 -22.98
C ILE A 58 30.67 5.09 -23.35
N GLU A 59 31.76 5.07 -22.61
CA GLU A 59 32.94 4.24 -22.91
C GLU A 59 32.61 2.76 -22.85
N ARG A 60 31.82 2.36 -21.84
CA ARG A 60 31.36 0.97 -21.72
C ARG A 60 30.39 0.62 -22.83
N LEU A 61 29.43 1.50 -23.13
CA LEU A 61 28.44 1.24 -24.16
C LEU A 61 29.05 1.23 -25.57
N LYS A 62 30.04 2.08 -25.86
CA LYS A 62 30.83 2.05 -27.10
C LYS A 62 31.43 0.67 -27.35
N LYS A 63 32.04 0.04 -26.34
CA LYS A 63 32.59 -1.32 -26.48
C LYS A 63 31.52 -2.35 -26.82
N LEU A 64 30.37 -2.30 -26.13
CA LEU A 64 29.25 -3.21 -26.38
C LEU A 64 28.65 -2.99 -27.77
N GLN A 65 28.51 -1.73 -28.19
CA GLN A 65 27.97 -1.37 -29.49
C GLN A 65 28.91 -1.74 -30.63
N GLN A 66 30.21 -1.66 -30.40
CA GLN A 66 31.25 -2.16 -31.31
C GLN A 66 31.11 -3.67 -31.49
N SER A 67 31.03 -4.45 -30.41
CA SER A 67 30.81 -5.90 -30.50
C SER A 67 29.49 -6.25 -31.19
N PHE A 68 28.43 -5.45 -30.98
CA PHE A 68 27.17 -5.62 -31.70
C PHE A 68 27.31 -5.35 -33.20
N PHE A 69 28.04 -4.30 -33.60
CA PHE A 69 28.32 -4.00 -35.01
C PHE A 69 29.12 -5.11 -35.66
N GLU A 70 30.17 -5.60 -35.00
CA GLU A 70 30.98 -6.74 -35.46
C GLU A 70 30.14 -8.02 -35.57
N SER A 71 29.18 -8.26 -34.67
CA SER A 71 28.27 -9.41 -34.76
C SER A 71 27.34 -9.40 -35.98
N LEU A 72 27.28 -8.29 -36.74
CA LEU A 72 26.50 -8.28 -37.98
C LEU A 72 27.03 -9.26 -39.03
N SER A 73 28.31 -9.64 -38.99
CA SER A 73 28.85 -10.70 -39.85
C SER A 73 28.84 -12.09 -39.23
N SER A 74 28.30 -12.28 -38.02
CA SER A 74 28.35 -13.58 -37.35
C SER A 74 27.43 -14.63 -38.00
N SER A 75 27.96 -15.85 -38.12
CA SER A 75 27.24 -17.06 -38.54
C SER A 75 26.56 -17.79 -37.37
N THR A 76 26.26 -17.07 -36.29
CA THR A 76 25.54 -17.61 -35.12
C THR A 76 24.25 -18.28 -35.53
N SER A 77 23.91 -19.39 -34.88
CA SER A 77 22.66 -20.09 -35.14
C SER A 77 21.47 -19.17 -34.97
N PHE A 78 20.40 -19.44 -35.72
CA PHE A 78 19.17 -18.67 -35.67
C PHE A 78 18.64 -18.51 -34.23
N GLN A 79 18.61 -19.60 -33.46
CA GLN A 79 18.14 -19.56 -32.08
C GLN A 79 19.01 -18.68 -31.19
N GLN A 80 20.34 -18.79 -31.32
CA GLN A 80 21.27 -17.98 -30.54
C GLN A 80 21.12 -16.48 -30.86
N LEU A 81 20.94 -16.13 -32.14
CA LEU A 81 20.68 -14.75 -32.57
C LEU A 81 19.40 -14.18 -31.92
N VAL A 82 18.32 -14.96 -31.95
CA VAL A 82 17.04 -14.58 -31.33
C VAL A 82 17.21 -14.36 -29.83
N ASP A 83 17.82 -15.32 -29.14
CA ASP A 83 18.02 -15.25 -27.68
C ASP A 83 18.87 -14.03 -27.28
N ASP A 84 19.94 -13.75 -28.03
CA ASP A 84 20.81 -12.60 -27.77
C ASP A 84 20.08 -11.27 -28.00
N ILE A 85 19.29 -11.15 -29.07
CA ILE A 85 18.50 -9.93 -29.34
C ILE A 85 17.41 -9.75 -28.31
N TYR A 86 16.70 -10.81 -27.91
CA TYR A 86 15.65 -10.72 -26.90
C TYR A 86 16.22 -10.29 -25.55
N ARG A 87 17.39 -10.82 -25.17
CA ARG A 87 18.09 -10.36 -23.95
C ARG A 87 18.46 -8.88 -24.03
N ILE A 88 18.96 -8.41 -25.18
CA ILE A 88 19.31 -6.99 -25.36
C ILE A 88 18.05 -6.12 -25.28
N GLY A 89 16.96 -6.49 -25.94
CA GLY A 89 15.73 -5.71 -25.91
C GLY A 89 15.05 -5.70 -24.54
N GLU A 90 15.12 -6.81 -23.79
CA GLU A 90 14.67 -6.83 -22.40
C GLU A 90 15.45 -5.84 -21.53
N VAL A 91 16.78 -5.74 -21.72
CA VAL A 91 17.60 -4.73 -21.03
C VAL A 91 17.16 -3.32 -21.40
N HIS A 92 16.96 -3.03 -22.68
CA HIS A 92 16.52 -1.70 -23.12
C HIS A 92 15.12 -1.33 -22.61
N TYR A 93 14.18 -2.29 -22.58
CA TYR A 93 12.86 -2.10 -21.97
C TYR A 93 12.98 -1.81 -20.47
N ARG A 94 13.86 -2.53 -19.77
CA ARG A 94 14.08 -2.38 -18.31
C ARG A 94 14.65 -1.03 -17.93
N ILE A 95 15.59 -0.49 -18.72
CA ILE A 95 16.13 0.87 -18.55
C ILE A 95 15.21 1.96 -19.11
N LYS A 96 13.97 1.59 -19.46
CA LYS A 96 12.94 2.49 -19.97
C LYS A 96 13.33 3.24 -21.24
N LEU A 97 14.21 2.68 -22.09
CA LEU A 97 14.52 3.27 -23.39
C LEU A 97 13.32 3.09 -24.33
N PRO A 98 12.63 4.15 -24.79
CA PRO A 98 11.54 4.00 -25.75
C PRO A 98 11.94 3.28 -27.04
N SER A 99 11.12 2.35 -27.53
CA SER A 99 11.39 1.59 -28.77
C SER A 99 11.56 2.48 -30.01
N LYS A 100 10.93 3.67 -30.04
CA LYS A 100 11.13 4.68 -31.09
C LYS A 100 12.61 5.04 -31.30
N TRP A 101 13.41 5.04 -30.23
CA TRP A 101 14.83 5.35 -30.31
C TRP A 101 15.59 4.21 -30.96
N VAL A 102 15.29 2.97 -30.58
CA VAL A 102 15.88 1.77 -31.19
C VAL A 102 15.62 1.72 -32.70
N VAL A 103 14.40 2.05 -33.14
CA VAL A 103 14.06 2.19 -34.56
C VAL A 103 14.86 3.33 -35.21
N SER A 104 14.93 4.49 -34.56
CA SER A 104 15.65 5.66 -35.08
C SER A 104 17.16 5.42 -35.19
N PHE A 105 17.75 4.66 -34.28
CA PHE A 105 19.17 4.29 -34.30
C PHE A 105 19.53 3.51 -35.56
N MET A 106 18.60 2.74 -36.14
CA MET A 106 18.84 2.02 -37.39
C MET A 106 19.14 2.95 -38.57
N SER A 107 18.66 4.20 -38.56
CA SER A 107 19.05 5.18 -39.58
C SER A 107 20.56 5.48 -39.55
N ILE A 108 21.18 5.46 -38.35
CA ILE A 108 22.62 5.67 -38.20
C ILE A 108 23.38 4.50 -38.81
N TYR A 109 22.93 3.27 -38.55
CA TYR A 109 23.50 2.07 -39.17
C TYR A 109 23.37 2.11 -40.69
N MET A 110 22.15 2.29 -41.21
CA MET A 110 21.87 2.26 -42.64
C MET A 110 22.66 3.32 -43.40
N ASN A 111 22.72 4.55 -42.89
CA ASN A 111 23.51 5.61 -43.52
C ASN A 111 25.00 5.29 -43.51
N PHE A 112 25.52 4.77 -42.39
CA PHE A 112 26.93 4.42 -42.27
C PHE A 112 27.32 3.26 -43.20
N ILE A 113 26.52 2.21 -43.26
CA ILE A 113 26.73 1.06 -44.16
C ILE A 113 26.61 1.51 -45.62
N THR A 114 25.65 2.37 -45.95
CA THR A 114 25.47 2.90 -47.30
C THR A 114 26.63 3.78 -47.71
N GLU A 115 27.23 4.58 -46.82
CA GLU A 115 28.36 5.43 -47.16
C GLU A 115 29.65 4.60 -47.31
N LYS A 116 29.94 3.75 -46.32
CA LYS A 116 31.23 3.05 -46.22
C LYS A 116 31.30 1.76 -47.02
N GLY A 117 30.17 1.12 -47.31
CA GLY A 117 30.11 -0.21 -47.93
C GLY A 117 29.99 -0.20 -49.46
N LEU A 118 29.94 0.97 -50.11
CA LEU A 118 29.77 1.05 -51.57
C LEU A 118 30.93 0.42 -52.34
N ASP A 119 32.15 0.47 -51.79
CA ASP A 119 33.33 -0.16 -52.38
C ASP A 119 33.25 -1.71 -52.34
N ARG A 120 32.40 -2.28 -51.50
CA ARG A 120 32.06 -3.71 -51.43
C ARG A 120 30.88 -4.10 -52.32
N GLY A 121 30.23 -3.13 -52.98
CA GLY A 121 29.15 -3.35 -53.94
C GLY A 121 27.75 -3.21 -53.35
N ALA A 122 26.78 -2.89 -54.22
CA ALA A 122 25.38 -2.64 -53.83
C ALA A 122 24.72 -3.86 -53.16
N GLU A 123 25.02 -5.08 -53.65
CA GLU A 123 24.50 -6.33 -53.07
C GLU A 123 24.93 -6.52 -51.61
N PHE A 124 26.16 -6.13 -51.25
CA PHE A 124 26.62 -6.17 -49.86
C PHE A 124 25.84 -5.19 -48.97
N VAL A 125 25.72 -3.93 -49.41
CA VAL A 125 24.96 -2.91 -48.67
C VAL A 125 23.51 -3.36 -48.46
N GLU A 126 22.89 -3.93 -49.49
CA GLU A 126 21.51 -4.42 -49.44
C GLU A 126 21.37 -5.62 -48.47
N ALA A 127 22.28 -6.59 -48.54
CA ALA A 127 22.31 -7.75 -47.64
C ALA A 127 22.43 -7.32 -46.17
N VAL A 128 23.33 -6.38 -45.86
CA VAL A 128 23.50 -5.86 -44.49
C VAL A 128 22.25 -5.11 -44.04
N ASN A 129 21.63 -4.30 -44.90
CA ASN A 129 20.39 -3.58 -44.59
C ASN A 129 19.24 -4.54 -44.31
N ARG A 130 19.07 -5.61 -45.10
CA ARG A 130 18.09 -6.67 -44.83
C ARG A 130 18.33 -7.35 -43.49
N ARG A 131 19.59 -7.68 -43.17
CA ARG A 131 19.96 -8.25 -41.85
C ARG A 131 19.64 -7.29 -40.71
N LEU A 132 19.92 -6.00 -40.86
CA LEU A 132 19.59 -4.97 -39.85
C LEU A 132 18.08 -4.86 -39.65
N MET A 133 17.28 -4.86 -40.73
CA MET A 133 15.82 -4.84 -40.63
C MET A 133 15.28 -6.09 -39.94
N TYR A 134 15.82 -7.27 -40.24
CA TYR A 134 15.46 -8.49 -39.56
C TYR A 134 15.78 -8.41 -38.04
N ARG A 135 16.98 -7.97 -37.66
CA ARG A 135 17.35 -7.76 -36.25
C ARG A 135 16.48 -6.71 -35.58
N LEU A 136 16.09 -5.64 -36.28
CA LEU A 136 15.17 -4.63 -35.76
C LEU A 136 13.80 -5.24 -35.46
N SER A 137 13.26 -6.11 -36.33
CA SER A 137 12.00 -6.80 -36.09
C SER A 137 12.04 -7.63 -34.81
N LEU A 138 13.09 -8.43 -34.61
CA LEU A 138 13.30 -9.19 -33.38
C LEU A 138 13.43 -8.29 -32.15
N MET A 139 14.10 -7.14 -32.30
CA MET A 139 14.25 -6.17 -31.22
C MET A 139 12.90 -5.56 -30.83
N VAL A 140 12.07 -5.15 -31.79
CA VAL A 140 10.72 -4.62 -31.51
C VAL A 140 9.83 -5.69 -30.88
N GLU A 141 9.91 -6.93 -31.36
CA GLU A 141 9.18 -8.06 -30.77
C GLU A 141 9.59 -8.29 -29.31
N SER A 142 10.89 -8.23 -29.00
CA SER A 142 11.36 -8.41 -27.62
C SER A 142 10.84 -7.35 -26.65
N TYR A 143 10.57 -6.14 -27.12
CA TYR A 143 9.90 -5.09 -26.33
C TYR A 143 8.45 -5.47 -26.03
N ASP A 144 7.72 -6.03 -26.99
CA ASP A 144 6.35 -6.49 -26.78
C ASP A 144 6.30 -7.66 -25.79
N ILE A 145 7.23 -8.61 -25.93
CA ILE A 145 7.37 -9.75 -25.00
C ILE A 145 7.70 -9.25 -23.59
N ALA A 146 8.66 -8.35 -23.45
CA ALA A 146 9.05 -7.78 -22.16
C ALA A 146 7.90 -7.00 -21.51
N ARG A 147 7.15 -6.24 -22.31
CA ARG A 147 5.94 -5.53 -21.88
C ARG A 147 4.87 -6.49 -21.37
N LYS A 148 4.48 -7.49 -22.16
CA LYS A 148 3.47 -8.50 -21.78
C LYS A 148 3.87 -9.25 -20.51
N ARG A 149 5.14 -9.64 -20.40
CA ARG A 149 5.66 -10.30 -19.18
C ARG A 149 5.51 -9.39 -17.96
N TRP A 150 5.87 -8.12 -18.09
CA TRP A 150 5.76 -7.15 -17.00
C TRP A 150 4.31 -6.86 -16.60
N GLU A 151 3.42 -6.70 -17.58
CA GLU A 151 1.96 -6.54 -17.37
C GLU A 151 1.37 -7.75 -16.63
N LYS A 152 1.78 -8.97 -17.01
CA LYS A 152 1.38 -10.20 -16.32
C LYS A 152 1.86 -10.23 -14.87
N THR A 153 3.14 -9.95 -14.62
CA THR A 153 3.70 -9.93 -13.26
C THR A 153 2.98 -8.90 -12.38
N ILE A 154 2.68 -7.72 -12.91
CA ILE A 154 1.92 -6.70 -12.16
C ILE A 154 0.50 -7.16 -11.88
N SER A 155 -0.17 -7.79 -12.85
CA SER A 155 -1.53 -8.30 -12.65
C SER A 155 -1.56 -9.38 -11.56
N GLU A 156 -0.57 -10.29 -11.54
CA GLU A 156 -0.40 -11.29 -10.48
C GLU A 156 -0.16 -10.65 -9.10
N GLN A 157 0.69 -9.62 -9.02
CA GLN A 157 0.93 -8.87 -7.78
C GLN A 157 -0.33 -8.17 -7.28
N ILE A 158 -1.09 -7.52 -8.17
CA ILE A 158 -2.36 -6.87 -7.84
C ILE A 158 -3.36 -7.90 -7.27
N LEU A 159 -3.47 -9.07 -7.89
CA LEU A 159 -4.37 -10.13 -7.41
C LEU A 159 -3.98 -10.64 -6.03
N GLU A 160 -2.70 -10.80 -5.73
CA GLU A 160 -2.26 -11.22 -4.39
C GLU A 160 -2.54 -10.12 -3.34
N THR A 161 -2.26 -8.85 -3.65
CA THR A 161 -2.60 -7.74 -2.76
C THR A 161 -4.11 -7.65 -2.49
N ILE A 162 -4.96 -7.89 -3.50
CA ILE A 162 -6.43 -7.92 -3.33
C ILE A 162 -6.85 -9.06 -2.38
N LYS A 163 -6.19 -10.22 -2.46
CA LYS A 163 -6.47 -11.35 -1.58
C LYS A 163 -6.08 -11.07 -0.13
N GLU A 164 -4.92 -10.44 0.09
CA GLU A 164 -4.51 -9.95 1.41
C GLU A 164 -5.51 -8.93 1.97
N MET A 165 -5.93 -7.98 1.15
CA MET A 165 -6.92 -6.96 1.52
C MET A 165 -8.29 -7.55 1.87
N ASN A 166 -8.79 -8.53 1.13
CA ASN A 166 -10.03 -9.24 1.46
C ASN A 166 -9.92 -9.99 2.80
N THR A 167 -8.76 -10.60 3.07
CA THR A 167 -8.51 -11.29 4.35
C THR A 167 -8.56 -10.31 5.51
N LEU A 168 -7.87 -9.16 5.38
CA LEU A 168 -7.87 -8.10 6.38
C LEU A 168 -9.28 -7.51 6.58
N SER A 169 -10.03 -7.30 5.50
CA SER A 169 -11.41 -6.83 5.54
C SER A 169 -12.33 -7.78 6.31
N GLY A 170 -12.21 -9.09 6.08
CA GLY A 170 -12.96 -10.11 6.82
C GLY A 170 -12.60 -10.19 8.31
N GLN A 171 -11.31 -10.02 8.65
CA GLN A 171 -10.87 -9.92 10.05
C GLN A 171 -11.47 -8.69 10.73
N LEU A 172 -11.43 -7.53 10.07
CA LEU A 172 -11.98 -6.30 10.62
C LEU A 172 -13.50 -6.37 10.80
N ALA A 173 -14.23 -7.01 9.88
CA ALA A 173 -15.65 -7.29 10.04
C ALA A 173 -15.93 -8.15 11.29
N THR A 174 -15.11 -9.17 11.55
CA THR A 174 -15.21 -9.99 12.77
C THR A 174 -14.97 -9.15 14.02
N THR A 175 -13.94 -8.31 14.03
CA THR A 175 -13.65 -7.40 15.15
C THR A 175 -14.79 -6.42 15.41
N MET A 176 -15.51 -5.95 14.38
CA MET A 176 -16.68 -5.10 14.56
C MET A 176 -17.84 -5.83 15.26
N ILE A 177 -18.05 -7.11 14.95
CA ILE A 177 -19.05 -7.93 15.63
C ILE A 177 -18.69 -8.08 17.12
N GLU A 178 -17.43 -8.42 17.42
CA GLU A 178 -16.95 -8.52 18.81
C GLU A 178 -17.04 -7.18 19.56
N MET A 179 -16.82 -6.07 18.86
CA MET A 179 -16.94 -4.72 19.41
C MET A 179 -18.39 -4.41 19.78
N ALA A 180 -19.36 -4.75 18.92
CA ALA A 180 -20.78 -4.59 19.20
C ALA A 180 -21.20 -5.39 20.45
N GLU A 181 -20.75 -6.63 20.60
CA GLU A 181 -21.01 -7.45 21.79
C GLU A 181 -20.42 -6.82 23.07
N LYS A 182 -19.20 -6.29 22.99
CA LYS A 182 -18.57 -5.60 24.13
C LYS A 182 -19.31 -4.32 24.50
N ILE A 183 -19.75 -3.54 23.51
CA ILE A 183 -20.55 -2.33 23.73
C ILE A 183 -21.86 -2.67 24.47
N GLN A 184 -22.53 -3.75 24.05
CA GLN A 184 -23.73 -4.23 24.73
C GLN A 184 -23.44 -4.58 26.20
N GLY A 185 -22.37 -5.32 26.47
CA GLY A 185 -21.97 -5.67 27.84
C GLY A 185 -21.66 -4.44 28.71
N VAL A 186 -20.98 -3.42 28.15
CA VAL A 186 -20.72 -2.15 28.85
C VAL A 186 -22.03 -1.39 29.12
N THR A 187 -22.97 -1.41 28.17
CA THR A 187 -24.29 -0.78 28.30
C THR A 187 -25.11 -1.41 29.43
N GLU A 188 -25.10 -2.74 29.52
CA GLU A 188 -25.77 -3.48 30.60
C GLU A 188 -25.11 -3.21 31.97
N GLY A 189 -23.77 -3.20 32.02
CA GLY A 189 -23.02 -2.88 33.24
C GLY A 189 -23.27 -1.46 33.75
N THR A 190 -23.27 -0.47 32.86
CA THR A 190 -23.56 0.93 33.20
C THR A 190 -24.99 1.11 33.69
N LYS A 191 -25.96 0.43 33.09
CA LYS A 191 -27.35 0.41 33.57
C LYS A 191 -27.45 -0.14 34.99
N SER A 192 -26.77 -1.25 35.28
CA SER A 192 -26.74 -1.83 36.63
C SER A 192 -26.13 -0.87 37.66
N ILE A 193 -25.04 -0.17 37.32
CA ILE A 193 -24.42 0.84 38.20
C ILE A 193 -25.39 2.00 38.46
N GLN A 194 -26.13 2.44 37.43
CA GLN A 194 -27.13 3.51 37.56
C GLN A 194 -28.24 3.12 38.54
N GLU A 195 -28.81 1.92 38.40
CA GLU A 195 -29.86 1.38 39.28
C GLU A 195 -29.35 1.25 40.73
N GLN A 196 -28.13 0.71 40.90
CA GLN A 196 -27.51 0.57 42.22
C GLN A 196 -27.25 1.94 42.87
N SER A 197 -26.81 2.93 42.10
CA SER A 197 -26.54 4.29 42.59
C SER A 197 -27.83 4.98 43.06
N GLN A 198 -28.92 4.82 42.30
CA GLN A 198 -30.25 5.32 42.68
C GLN A 198 -30.75 4.67 43.98
N HIS A 199 -30.60 3.35 44.11
CA HIS A 199 -30.96 2.64 45.33
C HIS A 199 -30.14 3.12 46.54
N SER A 200 -28.82 3.25 46.38
CA SER A 200 -27.93 3.79 47.42
C SER A 200 -28.29 5.22 47.81
N MET A 201 -28.70 6.07 46.87
CA MET A 201 -29.12 7.44 47.14
C MET A 201 -30.40 7.48 48.00
N SER A 202 -31.35 6.57 47.76
CA SER A 202 -32.52 6.40 48.62
C SER A 202 -32.15 5.99 50.05
N LEU A 203 -31.17 5.09 50.21
CA LEU A 203 -30.71 4.65 51.54
C LEU A 203 -30.02 5.80 52.29
N VAL A 204 -29.20 6.59 51.61
CA VAL A 204 -28.55 7.77 52.17
C VAL A 204 -29.59 8.79 52.66
N GLY A 205 -30.66 9.02 51.89
CA GLY A 205 -31.78 9.86 52.33
C GLY A 205 -32.47 9.33 53.60
N ALA A 206 -32.64 8.01 53.71
CA ALA A 206 -33.16 7.39 54.94
C ALA A 206 -32.22 7.61 56.15
N VAL A 207 -30.90 7.51 55.96
CA VAL A 207 -29.90 7.78 57.01
C VAL A 207 -29.94 9.25 57.46
N GLN A 208 -30.06 10.20 56.52
CA GLN A 208 -30.20 11.63 56.87
C GLN A 208 -31.46 11.89 57.71
N ASN A 209 -32.58 11.23 57.37
CA ASN A 209 -33.82 11.29 58.13
C ASN A 209 -33.65 10.70 59.55
N LEU A 210 -33.06 9.50 59.67
CA LEU A 210 -32.78 8.86 60.96
C LEU A 210 -31.85 9.70 61.84
N SER A 211 -30.80 10.27 61.25
CA SER A 211 -29.89 11.19 61.94
C SER A 211 -30.64 12.41 62.47
N SER A 212 -31.50 13.04 61.65
CA SER A 212 -32.28 14.20 62.07
C SER A 212 -33.24 13.87 63.22
N GLN A 213 -33.91 12.72 63.17
CA GLN A 213 -34.75 12.22 64.26
C GLN A 213 -33.94 11.93 65.53
N SER A 214 -32.77 11.31 65.40
CA SER A 214 -31.89 10.99 66.52
C SER A 214 -31.35 12.26 67.20
N ASN A 215 -31.04 13.29 66.43
CA ASN A 215 -30.63 14.59 66.97
C ASN A 215 -31.78 15.26 67.75
N LEU A 216 -33.02 15.20 67.24
CA LEU A 216 -34.20 15.70 67.96
C LEU A 216 -34.47 14.91 69.25
N LEU A 217 -34.34 13.58 69.22
CA LEU A 217 -34.45 12.74 70.42
C LEU A 217 -33.38 13.08 71.46
N GLY A 218 -32.12 13.23 71.02
CA GLY A 218 -31.02 13.67 71.88
C GLY A 218 -31.23 15.07 72.45
N LEU A 219 -31.83 15.99 71.69
CA LEU A 219 -32.21 17.32 72.17
C LEU A 219 -33.28 17.23 73.27
N ASN A 220 -34.34 16.46 73.04
CA ASN A 220 -35.39 16.24 74.05
C ASN A 220 -34.82 15.61 75.33
N ALA A 221 -33.93 14.62 75.19
CA ALA A 221 -33.27 13.98 76.32
C ALA A 221 -32.35 14.96 77.09
N ALA A 222 -31.64 15.85 76.40
CA ALA A 222 -30.81 16.87 77.03
C ALA A 222 -31.65 17.88 77.83
N ILE A 223 -32.83 18.26 77.31
CA ILE A 223 -33.77 19.14 78.01
C ILE A 223 -34.27 18.47 79.29
N GLU A 224 -34.68 17.20 79.23
CA GLU A 224 -35.19 16.48 80.39
C GLU A 224 -34.08 16.22 81.43
N ALA A 225 -32.86 15.92 80.98
CA ALA A 225 -31.69 15.80 81.84
C ALA A 225 -31.38 17.12 82.58
N ALA A 226 -31.50 18.27 81.92
CA ALA A 226 -31.34 19.57 82.56
C ALA A 226 -32.46 19.84 83.57
N ARG A 227 -33.69 19.40 83.28
CA ARG A 227 -34.86 19.54 84.16
C ARG A 227 -34.75 18.73 85.45
N ALA A 228 -34.11 17.55 85.38
CA ALA A 228 -33.85 16.69 86.53
C ALA A 228 -32.70 17.16 87.45
N GLY A 229 -31.99 18.24 87.09
CA GLY A 229 -30.94 18.83 87.92
C GLY A 229 -29.76 17.89 88.18
N GLU A 230 -29.34 17.77 89.44
CA GLU A 230 -28.22 16.89 89.86
C GLU A 230 -28.44 15.42 89.44
N SER A 231 -29.68 14.91 89.51
CA SER A 231 -30.03 13.53 89.15
C SER A 231 -29.95 13.26 87.64
N GLY A 232 -29.95 14.29 86.79
CA GLY A 232 -29.90 14.18 85.33
C GLY A 232 -28.50 14.24 84.72
N ARG A 233 -27.44 14.50 85.51
CA ARG A 233 -26.08 14.71 85.00
C ARG A 233 -25.56 13.58 84.08
N GLY A 234 -25.74 12.32 84.49
CA GLY A 234 -25.32 11.17 83.67
C GLY A 234 -26.08 11.07 82.36
N PHE A 235 -27.40 11.32 82.38
CA PHE A 235 -28.24 11.34 81.17
C PHE A 235 -27.89 12.50 80.23
N SER A 236 -27.47 13.66 80.77
CA SER A 236 -27.04 14.81 79.96
C SER A 236 -25.80 14.49 79.11
N ILE A 237 -24.87 13.68 79.63
CA ILE A 237 -23.68 13.24 78.89
C ILE A 237 -24.11 12.34 77.72
N VAL A 238 -24.96 11.35 77.99
CA VAL A 238 -25.49 10.43 76.96
C VAL A 238 -26.25 11.20 75.87
N ALA A 239 -27.11 12.13 76.26
CA ALA A 239 -27.87 12.95 75.32
C ALA A 239 -26.98 13.80 74.41
N THR A 240 -25.87 14.33 74.94
CA THR A 240 -24.87 15.08 74.17
C THR A 240 -24.15 14.19 73.18
N GLU A 241 -23.74 12.98 73.57
CA GLU A 241 -23.07 12.05 72.67
C GLU A 241 -24.00 11.55 71.56
N VAL A 242 -25.28 11.28 71.85
CA VAL A 242 -26.29 10.91 70.84
C VAL A 242 -26.46 12.03 69.80
N ARG A 243 -26.53 13.29 70.22
CA ARG A 243 -26.61 14.43 69.28
C ARG A 243 -25.36 14.54 68.41
N LYS A 244 -24.19 14.37 69.01
CA LYS A 244 -22.91 14.40 68.28
C LYS A 244 -22.83 13.26 67.25
N MET A 245 -23.21 12.03 67.62
CA MET A 245 -23.28 10.89 66.69
C MET A 245 -24.27 11.12 65.56
N ALA A 246 -25.43 11.72 65.87
CA ALA A 246 -26.43 12.08 64.87
C ALA A 246 -25.86 13.10 63.87
N GLU A 247 -25.24 14.18 64.34
CA GLU A 247 -24.63 15.20 63.46
C GLU A 247 -23.51 14.63 62.59
N GLN A 248 -22.66 13.76 63.15
CA GLN A 248 -21.62 13.05 62.40
C GLN A 248 -22.22 12.15 61.32
N SER A 249 -23.29 11.41 61.65
CA SER A 249 -24.00 10.56 60.68
C SER A 249 -24.62 11.39 59.55
N LYS A 250 -25.15 12.58 59.85
CA LYS A 250 -25.65 13.51 58.83
C LYS A 250 -24.54 13.95 57.88
N THR A 251 -23.40 14.35 58.44
CA THR A 251 -22.24 14.80 57.68
C THR A 251 -21.74 13.69 56.75
N HIS A 252 -21.57 12.47 57.27
CA HIS A 252 -21.17 11.32 56.44
C HIS A 252 -22.19 10.98 55.36
N ALA A 253 -23.49 11.07 55.64
CA ALA A 253 -24.52 10.85 54.65
C ALA A 253 -24.45 11.86 53.49
N VAL A 254 -24.23 13.15 53.79
CA VAL A 254 -24.02 14.19 52.76
C VAL A 254 -22.77 13.90 51.92
N ASP A 255 -21.68 13.45 52.53
CA ASP A 255 -20.48 13.06 51.78
C ASP A 255 -20.73 11.87 50.85
N ILE A 256 -21.48 10.85 51.30
CA ILE A 256 -21.85 9.70 50.46
C ILE A 256 -22.76 10.15 49.31
N GLU A 257 -23.73 11.03 49.56
CA GLU A 257 -24.62 11.60 48.53
C GLU A 257 -23.81 12.29 47.41
N ARG A 258 -22.80 13.09 47.79
CA ARG A 258 -21.89 13.73 46.84
C ARG A 258 -21.11 12.71 46.01
N GLN A 259 -20.61 11.63 46.62
CA GLN A 259 -19.92 10.56 45.89
C GLN A 259 -20.85 9.85 44.91
N LEU A 260 -22.08 9.52 45.30
CA LEU A 260 -23.07 8.90 44.42
C LEU A 260 -23.48 9.80 43.25
N THR A 261 -23.56 11.11 43.49
CA THR A 261 -23.79 12.10 42.42
C THR A 261 -22.64 12.08 41.41
N ASN A 262 -21.39 12.01 41.87
CA ASN A 262 -20.24 11.90 40.98
C ASN A 262 -20.27 10.60 40.15
N VAL A 263 -20.62 9.47 40.77
CA VAL A 263 -20.78 8.19 40.07
C VAL A 263 -21.86 8.30 38.98
N THR A 264 -23.00 8.90 39.29
CA THR A 264 -24.10 9.11 38.32
C THR A 264 -23.64 9.97 37.13
N ASN A 265 -22.87 11.02 37.39
CA ASN A 265 -22.31 11.87 36.32
C ASN A 265 -21.31 11.09 35.45
N GLN A 266 -20.46 10.24 36.04
CA GLN A 266 -19.54 9.39 35.30
C GLN A 266 -20.28 8.36 34.44
N VAL A 267 -21.35 7.76 34.95
CA VAL A 267 -22.21 6.86 34.17
C VAL A 267 -22.85 7.59 32.98
N SER A 268 -23.33 8.82 33.18
CA SER A 268 -23.87 9.63 32.07
C SER A 268 -22.81 9.93 31.00
N GLN A 269 -21.57 10.18 31.38
CA GLN A 269 -20.47 10.37 30.41
C GLN A 269 -20.14 9.08 29.66
N LEU A 270 -20.19 7.92 30.34
CA LEU A 270 -20.00 6.62 29.70
C LEU A 270 -21.08 6.34 28.65
N TYR A 271 -22.34 6.71 28.90
CA TYR A 271 -23.40 6.58 27.90
C TYR A 271 -23.12 7.38 26.62
N GLN A 272 -22.64 8.63 26.75
CA GLN A 272 -22.26 9.45 25.60
C GLN A 272 -21.11 8.82 24.80
N GLN A 273 -20.12 8.25 25.49
CA GLN A 273 -19.01 7.55 24.83
C GLN A 273 -19.49 6.30 24.10
N ILE A 274 -20.40 5.53 24.70
CA ILE A 274 -21.01 4.34 24.09
C ILE A 274 -21.73 4.70 22.79
N GLU A 275 -22.51 5.77 22.75
CA GLU A 275 -23.20 6.22 21.54
C GLU A 275 -22.23 6.59 20.42
N ILE A 276 -21.15 7.31 20.74
CA ILE A 276 -20.10 7.66 19.78
C ILE A 276 -19.45 6.40 19.21
N ILE A 277 -19.11 5.44 20.08
CA ILE A 277 -18.49 4.18 19.68
C ILE A 277 -19.42 3.37 18.78
N PHE A 278 -20.73 3.34 19.08
CA PHE A 278 -21.72 2.66 18.25
C PHE A 278 -21.80 3.29 16.84
N SER A 279 -21.91 4.62 16.76
CA SER A 279 -21.95 5.33 15.48
C SER A 279 -20.68 5.09 14.63
N LEU A 280 -19.50 5.10 15.27
CA LEU A 280 -18.23 4.80 14.59
C LEU A 280 -18.19 3.35 14.08
N SER A 281 -18.77 2.41 14.82
CA SER A 281 -18.84 1.01 14.41
C SER A 281 -19.74 0.82 13.18
N GLU A 282 -20.87 1.52 13.10
CA GLU A 282 -21.72 1.50 11.90
C GLU A 282 -21.01 2.09 10.68
N GLU A 283 -20.32 3.22 10.84
CA GLU A 283 -19.54 3.85 9.76
C GLU A 283 -18.42 2.93 9.26
N HIS A 284 -17.70 2.27 10.16
CA HIS A 284 -16.69 1.29 9.80
C HIS A 284 -17.27 0.08 9.06
N SER A 285 -18.46 -0.40 9.45
CA SER A 285 -19.14 -1.50 8.77
C SER A 285 -19.52 -1.12 7.33
N ALA A 286 -20.06 0.08 7.12
CA ALA A 286 -20.37 0.60 5.79
C ALA A 286 -19.11 0.73 4.92
N SER A 287 -18.03 1.30 5.48
CA SER A 287 -16.73 1.40 4.79
C SER A 287 -16.19 0.03 4.37
N MET A 288 -16.44 -1.02 5.17
CA MET A 288 -16.01 -2.39 4.85
C MET A 288 -16.71 -2.96 3.62
N GLN A 289 -18.00 -2.66 3.47
CA GLN A 289 -18.78 -3.05 2.30
C GLN A 289 -18.27 -2.33 1.04
N GLU A 290 -17.94 -1.05 1.15
CA GLU A 290 -17.35 -0.28 0.05
C GLU A 290 -15.97 -0.80 -0.36
N PHE A 291 -15.13 -1.18 0.60
CA PHE A 291 -13.84 -1.82 0.32
C PHE A 291 -14.02 -3.14 -0.41
N SER A 292 -14.93 -4.00 0.06
CA SER A 292 -15.22 -5.28 -0.59
C SER A 292 -15.63 -5.09 -2.06
N ALA A 293 -16.57 -4.18 -2.33
CA ALA A 293 -17.00 -3.87 -3.70
C ALA A 293 -15.87 -3.26 -4.56
N SER A 294 -14.98 -2.49 -3.95
CA SER A 294 -13.83 -1.89 -4.66
C SER A 294 -12.76 -2.95 -4.99
N PHE A 295 -12.52 -3.89 -4.10
CA PHE A 295 -11.60 -5.01 -4.34
C PHE A 295 -12.12 -5.96 -5.42
N GLU A 296 -13.43 -6.21 -5.48
CA GLU A 296 -14.03 -6.97 -6.59
C GLU A 296 -13.82 -6.27 -7.94
N ARG A 297 -14.07 -4.96 -8.02
CA ARG A 297 -13.82 -4.20 -9.25
C ARG A 297 -12.35 -4.22 -9.66
N LEU A 298 -11.42 -4.13 -8.71
CA LEU A 298 -9.98 -4.23 -9.00
C LEU A 298 -9.59 -5.62 -9.47
N ARG A 299 -10.16 -6.67 -8.88
CA ARG A 299 -9.93 -8.06 -9.27
C ARG A 299 -10.35 -8.29 -10.71
N ASP A 300 -11.54 -7.81 -11.07
CA ASP A 300 -12.09 -8.00 -12.42
C ASP A 300 -11.23 -7.29 -13.46
N LYS A 301 -10.76 -6.07 -13.17
CA LYS A 301 -9.80 -5.34 -14.03
C LYS A 301 -8.45 -6.06 -14.17
N ALA A 302 -7.92 -6.60 -13.08
CA ALA A 302 -6.66 -7.35 -13.11
C ALA A 302 -6.81 -8.64 -13.94
N GLN A 303 -7.97 -9.29 -13.88
CA GLN A 303 -8.27 -10.47 -14.70
C GLN A 303 -8.47 -10.13 -16.18
N GLU A 304 -9.09 -8.98 -16.48
CA GLU A 304 -9.25 -8.48 -17.86
C GLU A 304 -7.89 -8.27 -18.53
N LEU A 305 -6.95 -7.61 -17.83
CA LEU A 305 -5.57 -7.44 -18.30
C LEU A 305 -4.84 -8.76 -18.59
N MET A 306 -5.22 -9.85 -17.91
CA MET A 306 -4.68 -11.18 -18.17
C MET A 306 -5.36 -11.91 -19.33
N ARG A 307 -6.60 -11.55 -19.68
CA ARG A 307 -7.39 -12.19 -20.75
C ARG A 307 -7.17 -11.58 -22.13
N GLU A 308 -6.77 -10.31 -22.20
CA GLU A 308 -6.45 -9.63 -23.47
C GLU A 308 -5.08 -10.03 -24.07
N GLN A 309 -4.42 -11.05 -23.49
CA GLN A 309 -3.10 -11.56 -23.90
C GLN A 309 -3.20 -12.85 -24.73
#